data_AF-A0A971LYG6-F1
#
_entry.id   AF-A0A971LYG6-F1
#
_cell.length_a   1.000
_cell.length_b   1.000
_cell.length_c   1.000
_cell.angle_alpha   90.00
_cell.angle_beta   90.00
_cell.angle_gamma   90.00
#
_symmetry.space_group_name_H-M   'P 1'
#
loop_
_entity.id
_entity.type
_entity.pdbx_description
1 polymer ?
#
loop_
_entity_poly.entity_id
_entity_poly.type
_entity_poly.pdbx_seq_one_letter_code
_entity_poly.pdbx_strand_id
1 'polypeptide(L)' 'MSFIFSDFVTGQIIDIEKDRRLPVLKDYFLQYSKSAGNKVKTIVIDIDGPYISLILRI' A
#
# COMPACT_ATOMS: atom_id res chain seq x y z
N MET A 1 6.25 -12.23 -7.11
CA MET A 1 6.55 -10.79 -7.17
C MET A 1 6.27 -10.19 -5.81
N SER A 2 7.17 -9.34 -5.32
CA SER A 2 7.01 -8.59 -4.08
C SER A 2 6.17 -7.33 -4.31
N PHE A 3 5.56 -6.81 -3.26
CA PHE A 3 4.96 -5.48 -3.20
C PHE A 3 6.01 -4.48 -2.68
N ILE A 4 6.19 -3.38 -3.40
CA ILE A 4 7.18 -2.35 -3.05
C ILE A 4 6.41 -1.11 -2.59
N PHE A 5 6.69 -0.66 -1.37
CA PHE A 5 6.14 0.57 -0.83
C PHE A 5 7.20 1.66 -0.85
N SER A 6 6.89 2.80 -1.47
CA SER A 6 7.82 3.90 -1.66
C SER A 6 7.15 5.22 -1.37
N ASP A 7 7.93 6.17 -0.86
CA ASP A 7 7.53 7.57 -0.80
C ASP A 7 7.43 8.11 -2.23
N PHE A 8 6.31 8.78 -2.52
CA PHE A 8 5.99 9.26 -3.86
C PHE A 8 6.84 10.46 -4.28
N VAL A 9 7.28 11.30 -3.33
CA VAL A 9 7.99 12.55 -3.61
C VAL A 9 9.49 12.30 -3.81
N THR A 10 10.08 11.51 -2.93
CA THR A 10 11.51 11.21 -2.89
C THR A 10 11.89 9.97 -3.68
N GLY A 11 10.94 9.07 -3.94
CA GLY A 11 11.21 7.75 -4.52
C GLY A 11 11.92 6.80 -3.54
N GLN A 12 12.00 7.16 -2.25
CA GLN A 12 12.62 6.31 -1.26
C GLN A 12 11.74 5.08 -0.99
N ILE A 13 12.32 3.89 -1.14
CA ILE A 13 11.69 2.64 -0.73
C ILE A 13 11.53 2.67 0.80
N ILE A 14 10.28 2.66 1.25
CA ILE A 14 9.90 2.59 2.65
C ILE A 14 9.98 1.13 3.11
N ASP A 15 9.47 0.21 2.28
CA ASP A 15 9.40 -1.20 2.63
C ASP A 15 9.19 -2.12 1.42
N ILE A 16 9.41 -3.42 1.61
CA ILE A 16 9.20 -4.47 0.60
C ILE A 16 8.50 -5.67 1.24
N GLU A 17 7.23 -5.86 0.92
CA GLU A 17 6.46 -7.04 1.31
C GLU A 17 6.63 -8.14 0.26
N LYS A 18 7.10 -9.32 0.67
CA LYS A 18 7.40 -10.42 -0.27
C LYS A 18 6.11 -11.08 -0.78
N ASP A 19 5.05 -11.05 0.00
CA ASP A 19 3.77 -11.65 -0.35
C ASP A 19 2.71 -10.60 -0.69
N ARG A 20 2.46 -10.46 -1.99
CA ARG A 20 1.54 -9.47 -2.54
C ARG A 20 0.07 -9.91 -2.54
N ARG A 21 -0.30 -11.03 -1.91
CA ARG A 21 -1.69 -11.49 -1.84
C ARG A 21 -2.52 -10.51 -1.00
N LEU A 22 -3.76 -10.28 -1.43
CA LEU A 22 -4.65 -9.30 -0.80
C LEU A 22 -4.81 -9.45 0.72
N PRO A 23 -4.93 -10.65 1.31
CA PRO A 23 -5.01 -10.78 2.77
C PRO A 23 -3.75 -10.26 3.47
N VAL A 24 -2.56 -10.59 2.95
CA VAL A 24 -1.29 -10.15 3.53
C VAL A 24 -1.15 -8.63 3.44
N LEU A 25 -1.50 -8.04 2.29
CA LEU A 25 -1.43 -6.59 2.13
C LEU A 25 -2.46 -5.86 3.01
N LYS A 26 -3.63 -6.45 3.26
CA LYS A 26 -4.58 -5.88 4.24
C LYS A 26 -3.96 -5.84 5.63
N ASP A 27 -3.40 -6.96 6.08
CA ASP A 27 -2.76 -7.05 7.39
C ASP A 27 -1.54 -6.11 7.49
N TYR A 28 -0.80 -5.94 6.39
CA TYR A 28 0.28 -4.97 6.27
C TYR A 28 -0.21 -3.54 6.51
N PHE A 29 -1.24 -3.10 5.78
CA PHE A 29 -1.73 -1.72 5.90
C PHE A 29 -2.54 -1.44 7.17
N LEU A 30 -3.12 -2.47 7.81
CA LEU A 30 -3.85 -2.32 9.09
C LEU A 30 -2.94 -1.91 10.26
N GLN A 31 -1.62 -2.04 10.12
CA GLN A 31 -0.66 -1.60 11.14
C GLN A 31 -0.53 -0.07 11.21
N TYR A 32 -0.92 0.63 10.15
CA TYR A 32 -0.91 2.09 10.13
C TYR A 32 -2.17 2.66 10.79
N SER A 33 -2.01 3.79 11.47
CA SER A 33 -3.14 4.48 12.06
C SER A 33 -4.06 5.07 10.98
N LYS A 34 -5.36 5.14 11.27
CA LYS A 34 -6.33 5.81 10.40
C LYS A 34 -5.95 7.26 10.08
N SER A 35 -5.31 7.96 11.02
CA SER A 35 -4.83 9.32 10.81
C SER A 35 -3.66 9.40 9.82
N ALA A 36 -2.85 8.34 9.70
CA ALA A 36 -1.82 8.23 8.67
C ALA A 36 -2.44 7.99 7.30
N GLY A 37 -3.41 7.06 7.19
CA GLY A 37 -4.17 6.82 5.95
C GLY A 37 -4.85 8.09 5.42
N ASN A 38 -5.53 8.84 6.29
CA ASN A 38 -6.18 10.11 5.94
C ASN A 38 -5.23 11.21 5.42
N LYS A 39 -3.91 11.09 5.64
CA LYS A 39 -2.91 12.04 5.12
C LYS A 39 -2.44 11.70 3.71
N VAL A 40 -2.72 10.49 3.22
CA VAL A 40 -2.37 10.06 1.88
C VAL A 40 -3.27 10.77 0.87
N LYS A 41 -2.65 11.57 -0.01
CA LYS A 41 -3.38 12.36 -1.02
C LYS A 41 -3.41 11.70 -2.39
N THR A 42 -2.41 10.87 -2.67
CA THR A 42 -2.19 10.29 -4.00
C THR A 42 -1.60 8.90 -3.83
N ILE A 43 -2.16 7.95 -4.55
CA ILE A 43 -1.68 6.56 -4.61
C ILE A 43 -1.43 6.25 -6.08
N VAL A 44 -0.24 5.76 -6.37
CA VAL A 44 0.14 5.25 -7.70
C VAL A 44 0.45 3.78 -7.52
N ILE A 45 -0.25 2.93 -8.28
CA ILE A 45 -0.09 1.48 -8.23
C ILE A 45 -0.19 0.91 -9.64
N ASP A 46 0.47 -0.24 -9.84
CA ASP A 46 0.19 -1.06 -11.00
C ASP A 46 -1.24 -1.58 -10.94
N ILE A 47 -1.95 -1.52 -12.06
CA ILE A 47 -3.33 -1.99 -12.15
C ILE A 47 -3.34 -3.52 -12.03
N ASP A 48 -3.72 -3.98 -10.84
CA ASP A 48 -4.11 -5.35 -10.54
C ASP A 48 -5.45 -5.31 -9.77
N GLY A 49 -6.43 -6.08 -10.24
CA GLY A 49 -7.80 -6.06 -9.73
C GLY A 49 -7.93 -6.17 -8.19
N PRO A 50 -7.12 -6.99 -7.49
CA PRO A 50 -7.17 -7.10 -6.03
C PRO A 50 -6.82 -5.79 -5.30
N TYR A 51 -5.92 -4.96 -5.84
CA TYR A 51 -5.42 -3.76 -5.15
C TYR A 51 -6.43 -2.62 -5.09
N ILE A 52 -7.38 -2.56 -6.03
CA ILE A 52 -8.47 -1.56 -5.99
C ILE A 52 -9.27 -1.71 -4.70
N SER A 53 -9.60 -2.95 -4.32
CA SER A 53 -10.36 -3.22 -3.10
C SER A 53 -9.61 -2.89 -1.82
N LEU A 54 -8.27 -2.89 -1.88
CA LEU A 54 -7.39 -2.53 -0.78
C LEU A 54 -7.34 -1.00 -0.62
N ILE A 55 -7.10 -0.28 -1.72
CA ILE A 55 -6.97 1.19 -1.72
C ILE A 55 -8.25 1.88 -1.25
N LEU A 56 -9.41 1.38 -1.66
CA LEU A 56 -10.69 1.93 -1.21
C LEU A 56 -10.94 1.79 0.31
N ARG A 57 -10.08 1.06 1.03
CA ARG A 57 -10.19 0.82 2.48
C ARG A 57 -9.09 1.48 3.30
N ILE A 58 -8.04 2.02 2.68
CA ILE A 58 -6.95 2.76 3.35
C ILE A 58 -7.38 4.22 3.52
#